data_AF-A0A1A7WDB3-F1
#
_entry.id   AF-A0A1A7WDB3-F1
#
_cell.length_a   1.000
_cell.length_b   1.000
_cell.length_c   1.000
_cell.angle_alpha   90.00
_cell.angle_beta   90.00
_cell.angle_gamma   90.00
#
_symmetry.space_group_name_H-M   'P 1'
#
loop_
_entity.id
_entity.type
_entity.pdbx_description
1 polymer ?
#
loop_
_entity_poly.entity_id
_entity_poly.type
_entity_poly.pdbx_seq_one_letter_code
_entity_poly.pdbx_strand_id
1 'polypeptide(L)'
;MSELEQLRQEAEQLRNQIRDARKACSDSTLSQITAGLDSVGRIQMRTRRTLRGHLAKIYAMHWGSDSRLLVSASQDGKLIIWDSYTTNKMHAIPLRSSWVMTCAYA
;
A
#
# COMPACT_ATOMS: atom_id res chain seq x y z
N MET A 1 30.16 -27.83 -18.53
CA MET A 1 29.08 -27.15 -17.77
C MET A 1 28.13 -26.54 -18.77
N SER A 2 26.82 -26.70 -18.57
CA SER A 2 25.82 -26.04 -19.42
C SER A 2 25.87 -24.53 -19.21
N GLU A 3 25.61 -23.74 -20.26
CA GLU A 3 25.47 -22.28 -20.16
C GLU A 3 24.49 -21.85 -19.06
N LEU A 4 23.39 -22.61 -18.88
CA LEU A 4 22.43 -22.40 -17.79
C LEU A 4 23.07 -22.52 -16.40
N GLU A 5 24.02 -23.43 -16.24
CA GLU A 5 24.69 -23.67 -14.97
C GLU A 5 25.69 -22.56 -14.65
N GLN A 6 26.37 -22.03 -15.67
CA GLN A 6 27.23 -20.85 -15.56
C GLN A 6 26.42 -19.63 -15.12
N LEU A 7 25.30 -19.35 -15.79
CA LEU A 7 24.43 -18.21 -15.44
C LEU A 7 23.84 -18.34 -14.03
N ARG A 8 23.49 -19.55 -13.59
CA ARG A 8 23.04 -19.78 -12.19
C ARG A 8 24.14 -19.48 -11.19
N GLN A 9 25.37 -19.90 -11.46
CA GLN A 9 26.50 -19.67 -10.58
C GLN A 9 26.87 -18.19 -10.53
N GLU A 10 26.86 -17.50 -11.67
CA GLU A 10 27.10 -16.06 -11.75
C GLU A 10 26.03 -15.27 -10.99
N ALA A 11 24.75 -15.61 -11.13
CA ALA A 11 23.67 -14.97 -10.39
C ALA A 11 23.84 -15.13 -8.86
N GLU A 12 24.26 -16.31 -8.40
CA GLU A 12 24.53 -16.55 -6.98
C GLU A 12 25.75 -15.76 -6.51
N GLN A 13 26.79 -15.64 -7.33
CA GLN A 13 27.97 -14.83 -7.04
C GLN A 13 27.61 -13.34 -6.92
N LEU A 14 26.85 -12.78 -7.87
CA LEU A 14 26.37 -11.40 -7.83
C LEU A 14 25.48 -11.15 -6.60
N ARG A 15 24.61 -12.12 -6.25
CA ARG A 15 23.78 -12.04 -5.04
C ARG A 15 24.64 -11.94 -3.78
N ASN A 16 25.73 -12.70 -3.69
CA ASN A 16 26.65 -12.66 -2.56
C ASN A 16 27.45 -11.35 -2.52
N GLN A 17 27.93 -10.84 -3.67
CA GLN A 17 28.58 -9.53 -3.75
C GLN A 17 27.65 -8.40 -3.26
N ILE A 18 26.38 -8.40 -3.66
CA ILE A 18 25.39 -7.42 -3.17
C ILE A 18 25.18 -7.57 -1.65
N ARG A 19 25.15 -8.79 -1.12
CA ARG A 19 25.01 -9.04 0.31
C ARG A 19 26.20 -8.47 1.09
N ASP A 20 27.41 -8.71 0.60
CA ASP A 20 28.64 -8.26 1.26
C ASP A 20 28.76 -6.73 1.21
N ALA A 21 28.43 -6.10 0.07
CA ALA A 21 28.39 -4.65 -0.05
C ALA A 21 27.36 -4.00 0.89
N ARG A 22 26.16 -4.59 1.02
CA ARG A 22 25.14 -4.13 1.99
C ARG A 22 25.64 -4.24 3.43
N LYS A 23 26.33 -5.34 3.76
CA LYS A 23 26.88 -5.57 5.10
C LYS A 23 28.00 -4.58 5.42
N ALA A 24 28.85 -4.26 4.45
CA ALA A 24 29.94 -3.30 4.63
C ALA A 24 29.44 -1.90 5.02
N CYS A 25 28.26 -1.49 4.53
CA CYS A 25 27.64 -0.20 4.86
C CYS A 25 26.67 -0.26 6.06
N SER A 26 26.49 -1.41 6.71
CA SER A 26 25.53 -1.60 7.81
C SER A 26 26.19 -1.37 9.17
N ASP A 27 26.64 -0.14 9.42
CA ASP A 27 27.38 0.29 10.61
C ASP A 27 26.54 0.41 11.89
N SER A 28 25.27 0.76 11.76
CA SER A 28 24.30 0.87 12.85
C SER A 28 22.89 0.46 12.39
N THR A 29 21.97 0.38 13.34
CA THR A 29 20.55 0.13 13.09
C THR A 29 19.70 1.35 13.47
N LEU A 30 18.52 1.47 12.86
CA LEU A 30 17.59 2.57 13.17
C LEU A 30 17.25 2.61 14.67
N SER A 31 17.08 1.45 15.32
CA SER A 31 16.75 1.36 16.75
C SER A 31 17.87 1.85 17.66
N GLN A 32 19.14 1.66 17.28
CA GLN A 32 20.27 2.19 18.04
C GLN A 32 20.34 3.72 17.92
N ILE A 33 20.07 4.26 16.73
CA ILE A 33 20.11 5.71 16.48
C ILE A 33 18.94 6.43 17.18
N THR A 34 17.77 5.81 17.25
CA THR A 34 16.57 6.40 17.86
C THR A 34 16.39 6.09 19.34
N ALA A 35 17.38 5.45 19.99
CA ALA A 35 17.28 4.99 21.38
C ALA A 35 17.02 6.13 22.40
N GLY A 36 17.44 7.35 22.09
CA GLY A 36 17.21 8.53 22.93
C GLY A 36 15.92 9.30 22.62
N LEU A 37 15.11 8.87 21.65
CA LEU A 37 13.86 9.54 21.31
C LEU A 37 12.74 9.10 22.24
N ASP A 38 11.92 10.07 22.66
CA ASP A 38 10.72 9.77 23.42
C ASP A 38 9.73 8.95 22.60
N SER A 39 9.07 8.00 23.27
CA SER A 39 8.00 7.23 22.64
C SER A 39 6.78 8.11 22.35
N VAL A 40 6.10 7.86 21.24
CA VAL A 40 4.84 8.55 20.84
C VAL A 40 3.70 8.34 21.87
N GLY A 41 3.87 7.43 22.82
CA GLY A 41 2.85 7.06 23.80
C GLY A 41 1.71 6.26 23.18
N ARG A 42 0.60 6.13 23.92
CA ARG A 42 -0.53 5.30 23.51
C ARG A 42 -1.42 6.03 22.50
N ILE A 43 -1.42 5.57 21.24
CA ILE A 43 -2.32 6.08 20.20
C ILE A 43 -3.70 5.41 20.33
N GLN A 44 -4.74 6.20 20.59
CA GLN A 44 -6.13 5.73 20.68
C GLN A 44 -6.98 6.28 19.53
N MET A 45 -7.03 5.55 18.42
CA MET A 45 -7.88 5.91 17.28
C MET A 45 -9.34 5.57 17.55
N ARG A 46 -10.24 6.41 17.04
CA ARG A 46 -11.70 6.17 17.05
C ARG A 46 -12.27 6.42 15.66
N THR A 47 -13.19 5.56 15.24
CA THR A 47 -13.89 5.73 13.97
C THR A 47 -14.69 7.03 13.97
N ARG A 48 -14.36 7.94 13.05
CA ARG A 48 -15.08 9.22 12.89
C ARG A 48 -16.19 9.17 11.85
N ARG A 49 -16.07 8.28 10.87
CA ARG A 49 -16.96 8.17 9.71
C ARG A 49 -17.13 6.71 9.31
N THR A 50 -18.31 6.36 8.81
CA THR A 50 -18.61 5.05 8.23
C THR A 50 -19.26 5.28 6.87
N LEU A 51 -18.52 4.99 5.79
CA LEU A 51 -18.96 5.21 4.42
C LEU A 51 -19.80 4.02 3.96
N ARG A 52 -21.13 4.12 4.06
CA ARG A 52 -22.06 3.04 3.71
C ARG A 52 -22.49 3.14 2.25
N GLY A 53 -22.33 2.07 1.49
CA GLY A 53 -22.89 2.00 0.13
C GLY A 53 -22.45 0.84 -0.73
N HIS A 54 -21.28 0.26 -0.49
CA HIS A 54 -20.90 -0.96 -1.20
C HIS A 54 -21.72 -2.16 -0.73
N LEU A 55 -22.03 -3.05 -1.67
CA LEU A 55 -22.86 -4.25 -1.45
C LEU A 55 -22.02 -5.53 -1.39
N ALA A 56 -20.73 -5.44 -1.70
CA ALA A 56 -19.80 -6.57 -1.64
C ALA A 56 -18.45 -6.13 -1.06
N LYS A 57 -17.48 -7.05 -1.08
CA LYS A 57 -16.11 -6.82 -0.57
C LYS A 57 -15.47 -5.62 -1.28
N ILE A 58 -14.84 -4.75 -0.50
CA ILE A 58 -14.03 -3.64 -1.00
C ILE A 58 -12.59 -4.15 -1.11
N TYR A 59 -11.96 -3.97 -2.27
CA TYR A 59 -10.61 -4.47 -2.55
C TYR A 59 -9.55 -3.38 -2.46
N ALA A 60 -9.88 -2.16 -2.86
CA ALA A 60 -8.94 -1.05 -2.89
C ALA A 60 -9.64 0.27 -2.56
N MET A 61 -8.85 1.22 -2.05
CA MET A 61 -9.22 2.61 -1.89
C MET A 61 -8.01 3.51 -2.09
N HIS A 62 -8.23 4.75 -2.54
CA HIS A 62 -7.17 5.73 -2.71
C HIS A 62 -7.70 7.13 -2.37
N TRP A 63 -6.96 7.85 -1.52
CA TRP A 63 -7.24 9.24 -1.23
C TRP A 63 -6.85 10.12 -2.42
N GLY A 64 -7.63 11.16 -2.66
CA GLY A 64 -7.22 12.26 -3.52
C GLY A 64 -6.18 13.14 -2.83
N SER A 65 -5.50 13.97 -3.63
CA SER A 65 -4.53 14.94 -3.14
C SER A 65 -5.12 16.02 -2.22
N ASP A 66 -6.45 16.19 -2.24
CA ASP A 66 -7.18 17.15 -1.41
C ASP A 66 -7.44 16.68 0.04
N SER A 67 -7.05 15.46 0.39
CA SER A 67 -7.28 14.84 1.72
C SER A 67 -8.76 14.80 2.15
N ARG A 68 -9.69 14.96 1.20
CA ARG A 68 -11.12 14.99 1.46
C ARG A 68 -11.84 13.95 0.61
N LEU A 69 -11.54 13.89 -0.68
CA LEU A 69 -12.12 12.92 -1.58
C LEU A 69 -11.31 11.62 -1.53
N LEU A 70 -12.02 10.50 -1.66
CA LEU A 70 -11.40 9.19 -1.86
C LEU A 70 -12.21 8.38 -2.84
N VAL A 71 -11.56 7.48 -3.57
CA VAL A 71 -12.20 6.46 -4.39
C VAL A 71 -12.10 5.11 -3.70
N SER A 72 -13.13 4.28 -3.81
CA SER A 72 -13.08 2.86 -3.42
C SER A 72 -13.63 1.96 -4.52
N ALA A 73 -13.06 0.76 -4.62
CA ALA A 73 -13.43 -0.25 -5.59
C ALA A 73 -13.96 -1.52 -4.90
N SER A 74 -15.09 -2.03 -5.37
CA SER A 74 -15.73 -3.20 -4.79
C SER A 74 -16.12 -4.24 -5.85
N GLN A 75 -16.22 -5.48 -5.37
CA GLN A 75 -16.70 -6.61 -6.16
C GLN A 75 -18.19 -6.53 -6.50
N ASP A 76 -18.91 -5.51 -6.03
CA ASP A 76 -20.25 -5.17 -6.49
C ASP A 76 -20.26 -4.53 -7.90
N GLY A 77 -19.08 -4.38 -8.50
CA GLY A 77 -18.90 -3.76 -9.82
C GLY A 77 -19.05 -2.25 -9.78
N LYS A 78 -18.78 -1.60 -8.63
CA LYS A 78 -18.79 -0.15 -8.50
C LYS A 78 -17.42 0.40 -8.09
N LEU A 79 -17.04 1.51 -8.73
CA LEU A 79 -16.13 2.50 -8.16
C LEU A 79 -16.97 3.62 -7.55
N ILE A 80 -16.77 3.91 -6.26
CA ILE A 80 -17.47 5.02 -5.60
C ILE A 80 -16.46 6.08 -5.20
N ILE A 81 -16.72 7.34 -5.59
CA ILE A 81 -16.00 8.51 -5.09
C ILE A 81 -16.80 9.08 -3.93
N TRP A 82 -16.15 9.27 -2.80
CA TRP A 82 -16.77 9.74 -1.56
C TRP A 82 -16.20 11.09 -1.16
N ASP A 83 -17.04 11.90 -0.55
CA ASP A 83 -16.61 13.01 0.29
C ASP A 83 -16.52 12.53 1.75
N SER A 84 -15.30 12.45 2.28
CA SER A 84 -15.07 11.94 3.64
C SER A 84 -15.64 12.83 4.74
N TYR A 85 -15.81 14.14 4.49
CA TYR A 85 -16.29 15.06 5.51
C TYR A 85 -17.79 14.87 5.77
N THR A 86 -18.54 14.75 4.67
CA THR A 86 -20.00 14.66 4.65
C THR A 86 -20.52 13.24 4.54
N THR A 87 -19.67 12.25 4.21
CA THR A 87 -20.02 10.85 3.88
C THR A 87 -20.84 10.67 2.61
N ASN A 88 -20.99 11.71 1.81
CA ASN A 88 -21.75 11.67 0.58
C ASN A 88 -21.01 10.90 -0.51
N LYS A 89 -21.79 10.20 -1.36
CA LYS A 89 -21.28 9.59 -2.60
C LYS A 89 -21.29 10.67 -3.67
N MET A 90 -20.10 11.14 -4.07
CA MET A 90 -19.95 12.10 -5.16
C MET A 90 -20.22 11.43 -6.51
N HIS A 91 -19.69 10.22 -6.70
CA HIS A 91 -19.91 9.44 -7.91
C HIS A 91 -20.04 7.96 -7.59
N ALA A 92 -20.84 7.24 -8.38
CA ALA A 92 -20.95 5.79 -8.35
C ALA A 92 -20.83 5.27 -9.79
N ILE A 93 -19.63 4.87 -10.17
CA ILE A 93 -19.26 4.48 -11.52
C ILE A 93 -19.44 2.96 -11.65
N PRO A 94 -20.37 2.49 -12.51
CA PRO A 94 -20.49 1.07 -12.81
C PRO A 94 -19.30 0.58 -13.64
N LEU A 95 -18.68 -0.51 -13.20
CA LEU A 95 -17.64 -1.22 -13.91
C LEU A 95 -18.25 -2.31 -14.80
N ARG A 96 -17.59 -2.58 -15.93
CA ARG A 96 -17.99 -3.70 -16.81
C ARG A 96 -17.67 -5.06 -16.19
N SER A 97 -16.58 -5.13 -15.42
CA SER A 97 -16.19 -6.33 -14.67
C SER A 97 -16.34 -6.05 -13.18
N SER A 98 -17.01 -6.97 -12.48
CA SER A 98 -17.06 -6.98 -11.01
C SER A 98 -15.73 -7.37 -10.37
N TRP A 99 -14.79 -7.93 -11.13
CA TRP A 99 -13.49 -8.39 -10.64
C TRP A 99 -12.46 -7.26 -10.62
N VAL A 100 -12.70 -6.25 -9.79
CA VAL A 100 -11.77 -5.14 -9.58
C VAL A 100 -10.85 -5.43 -8.40
N MET A 101 -9.54 -5.23 -8.59
CA MET A 101 -8.52 -5.46 -7.55
C MET A 101 -7.83 -4.18 -7.10
N THR A 102 -7.89 -3.11 -7.90
CA THR A 102 -7.18 -1.86 -7.63
C THR A 102 -7.97 -0.65 -8.14
N CYS A 103 -7.71 0.49 -7.53
CA CYS A 103 -8.15 1.80 -8.00
C CYS A 103 -7.13 2.86 -7.59
N ALA A 104 -7.06 3.94 -8.36
CA ALA A 104 -6.22 5.08 -8.06
C ALA A 104 -7.03 6.38 -8.27
N TYR A 105 -6.59 7.42 -7.58
CA TYR A 105 -7.07 8.79 -7.71
C TYR A 105 -5.92 9.60 -8.28
N ALA A 106 -6.18 10.38 -9.34
CA ALA A 106 -5.17 11.13 -10.06
C ALA A 106 -4.63 12.33 -9.26
#